data_AF-A0A9D5XAK4-F1
#
_entry.id   AF-A0A9D5XAK4-F1
#
_cell.length_a   1.000
_cell.length_b   1.000
_cell.length_c   1.000
_cell.angle_alpha   90.00
_cell.angle_beta   90.00
_cell.angle_gamma   90.00
#
_symmetry.space_group_name_H-M   'P 1'
#
loop_
_entity.id
_entity.type
_entity.pdbx_description
1 polymer ?
#
loop_
_entity_poly.entity_id
_entity_poly.type
_entity_poly.pdbx_seq_one_letter_code
_entity_poly.pdbx_strand_id
1 'polypeptide(L)'
;DDPSVMVPDPIPNSLGYLRTDSNGDVVVTPQSMDANGDPFPIATQFTERFFGDSPKPRVSVGIGVNWNSPFGPFRIDVARALLKEPGDDTKLFTFNVGTQF
;
A
#
# COMPACT_ATOMS: atom_id res chain seq x y z
N ASP A 1 -22.52 -0.67 2.77
CA ASP A 1 -22.55 0.31 3.85
C ASP A 1 -21.28 0.21 4.66
N ASP A 2 -20.24 0.88 4.18
CA ASP A 2 -18.96 1.03 4.86
C ASP A 2 -19.10 2.22 5.83
N PRO A 3 -18.99 2.04 7.15
CA PRO A 3 -19.05 3.16 8.08
C PRO A 3 -17.75 3.95 7.94
N SER A 4 -17.72 4.86 6.97
CA SER A 4 -16.68 5.87 6.84
C SER A 4 -16.72 6.75 8.08
N VAL A 5 -16.00 6.32 9.12
CA VAL A 5 -15.55 7.20 10.18
C VAL A 5 -14.82 8.33 9.48
N MET A 6 -15.39 9.53 9.55
CA MET A 6 -14.80 10.75 9.02
C MET A 6 -13.51 11.01 9.80
N VAL A 7 -12.41 10.42 9.33
CA VAL A 7 -11.07 10.77 9.77
C VAL A 7 -10.84 12.20 9.28
N PRO A 8 -10.55 13.17 10.18
CA PRO A 8 -10.26 14.52 9.77
C PRO A 8 -9.10 14.53 8.77
N ASP A 9 -9.27 15.22 7.65
CA ASP A 9 -8.28 15.26 6.59
C ASP A 9 -6.94 15.78 7.13
N PRO A 10 -5.82 15.12 6.79
CA PRO A 10 -4.53 15.57 7.23
C PRO A 10 -4.25 16.96 6.69
N ILE A 11 -3.76 17.86 7.55
CA ILE A 11 -3.26 19.17 7.12
C ILE A 11 -2.08 18.91 6.18
N PRO A 12 -2.18 19.25 4.88
CA PRO A 12 -1.13 18.92 3.92
C PRO A 12 0.19 19.61 4.32
N ASN A 13 1.27 18.83 4.37
CA ASN A 13 2.65 19.32 4.49
C ASN A 13 2.98 20.12 5.77
N SER A 14 2.24 19.93 6.87
CA SER A 14 2.54 20.57 8.16
C SER A 14 2.54 19.56 9.30
N LEU A 15 3.59 19.59 10.14
CA LEU A 15 3.59 18.84 11.40
C LEU A 15 2.54 19.45 12.33
N GLY A 16 1.49 18.70 12.63
CA GLY A 16 0.51 19.06 13.65
C GLY A 16 0.95 18.58 15.03
N TYR A 17 0.53 19.28 16.07
CA TYR A 17 0.67 18.89 17.47
C TYR A 17 -0.71 18.75 18.11
N LEU A 18 -0.85 17.89 19.12
CA LEU A 18 -2.11 17.66 19.81
C LEU A 18 -2.23 18.60 21.01
N ARG A 19 -3.40 19.23 21.17
CA ARG A 19 -3.74 20.05 22.33
C ARG A 19 -5.16 19.72 22.78
N THR A 20 -5.40 19.76 24.09
CA THR A 20 -6.76 19.71 24.64
C THR A 20 -7.36 21.11 24.64
N ASP A 21 -8.56 21.27 24.06
CA ASP A 21 -9.28 22.53 24.05
C ASP A 21 -10.01 22.80 25.38
N SER A 22 -10.70 23.95 25.46
CA SER A 22 -11.45 24.34 26.67
C SER A 22 -12.66 23.47 26.98
N ASN A 23 -13.11 22.65 26.02
CA ASN A 23 -14.23 21.72 26.17
C ASN A 23 -13.76 20.31 26.56
N GLY A 24 -12.45 20.07 26.57
CA GLY A 24 -11.84 18.77 26.86
C GLY A 24 -11.56 17.91 25.63
N ASP A 25 -11.80 18.43 24.41
CA ASP A 25 -11.57 17.70 23.17
C ASP A 25 -10.12 17.81 22.73
N VAL A 26 -9.59 16.73 22.14
CA VAL A 26 -8.23 16.73 21.56
C VAL A 26 -8.29 17.28 20.13
N VAL A 27 -7.62 18.40 19.90
CA VAL A 27 -7.54 19.10 18.62
C VAL A 27 -6.11 19.17 18.09
N VAL A 28 -5.96 19.23 16.76
CA VAL A 28 -4.66 19.42 16.10
C VAL A 28 -4.37 20.91 15.97
N THR A 29 -3.18 21.34 16.40
CA THR A 29 -2.70 22.73 16.33
C THR A 29 -1.36 22.81 15.59
N PRO A 30 -1.09 23.87 14.81
CA PRO A 30 0.23 24.11 14.21
C PRO A 30 1.26 24.65 15.21
N GLN A 31 0.86 24.95 16.45
CA GLN A 31 1.76 25.43 17.50
C GLN A 31 2.48 24.26 18.18
N SER A 32 3.79 24.35 18.37
CA SER A 32 4.59 23.29 19.00
C SER A 32 4.67 23.38 20.53
N MET A 33 4.26 24.51 21.12
CA MET A 33 4.36 24.79 22.55
C MET A 33 3.08 25.43 23.11
N ASP A 34 2.82 25.22 24.39
CA ASP A 34 1.75 25.89 25.13
C ASP A 34 2.16 27.31 25.57
N ALA A 35 1.26 28.03 26.27
CA ALA A 35 1.52 29.38 26.75
C ALA A 35 2.60 29.46 27.84
N ASN A 36 2.95 28.33 28.47
CA ASN A 36 3.98 28.20 29.49
C ASN A 36 5.34 27.78 28.91
N GLY A 37 5.39 27.45 27.60
CA GLY A 37 6.58 26.97 26.90
C GLY A 37 6.77 25.45 26.92
N ASP A 38 5.78 24.70 27.41
CA ASP A 38 5.83 23.23 27.41
C ASP A 38 5.46 22.69 26.02
N PRO A 39 6.18 21.69 25.49
CA PRO A 39 5.94 21.17 24.15
C PRO A 39 4.65 20.34 24.08
N PHE A 40 3.87 20.56 23.03
CA PHE A 40 2.73 19.69 22.72
C PHE A 40 3.19 18.36 22.09
N PRO A 41 2.50 17.24 22.35
CA PRO A 41 2.79 15.98 21.69
C PRO A 41 2.53 16.07 20.18
N ILE A 42 3.38 15.43 19.38
CA ILE A 42 3.26 15.43 17.91
C ILE A 42 2.00 14.63 17.52
N ALA A 43 1.18 15.19 16.62
CA ALA A 43 0.07 14.50 16.01
C ALA A 43 0.60 13.59 14.89
N THR A 44 0.89 12.32 15.21
CA THR A 44 1.29 11.33 14.22
C THR A 44 0.08 10.86 13.44
N GLN A 45 -0.17 11.52 12.30
CA GLN A 45 -1.23 11.18 11.37
C GLN A 45 -0.66 10.20 10.33
N PHE A 46 -1.00 8.92 10.42
CA PHE A 46 -0.71 7.97 9.36
C PHE A 46 -2.02 7.28 8.96
N THR A 47 -2.29 7.21 7.67
CA THR A 47 -3.42 6.49 7.13
C THR A 47 -2.95 5.09 6.75
N GLU A 48 -3.27 4.09 7.55
CA GLU A 48 -3.05 2.69 7.17
C GLU A 48 -4.17 2.25 6.22
N ARG A 49 -3.80 1.89 4.99
CA ARG A 49 -4.72 1.25 4.04
C ARG A 49 -4.42 -0.24 3.99
N PHE A 50 -5.29 -1.04 4.58
CA PHE A 50 -5.19 -2.49 4.55
C PHE A 50 -5.78 -3.02 3.24
N PHE A 51 -4.91 -3.43 2.32
CA PHE A 51 -5.32 -4.04 1.04
C PHE A 51 -5.43 -5.58 1.12
N GLY A 52 -5.29 -6.15 2.32
CA GLY A 52 -4.99 -7.58 2.54
C GLY A 52 -6.17 -8.55 2.72
N ASP A 53 -7.42 -8.08 2.80
CA ASP A 53 -8.58 -8.94 3.16
C ASP A 53 -9.74 -8.88 2.13
N SER A 54 -9.43 -8.52 0.88
CA SER A 54 -10.44 -8.48 -0.18
C SER A 54 -10.84 -9.91 -0.58
N PRO A 55 -12.12 -10.34 -0.47
CA PRO A 55 -12.57 -11.67 -0.91
C PRO A 55 -12.59 -11.82 -2.44
N LYS A 56 -12.06 -10.84 -3.17
CA LYS A 56 -12.10 -10.81 -4.63
C LYS A 56 -11.02 -11.73 -5.24
N PRO A 57 -11.38 -12.53 -6.26
CA PRO A 57 -10.45 -13.46 -6.89
C PRO A 57 -9.42 -12.73 -7.78
N ARG A 58 -8.17 -13.20 -7.74
CA ARG A 58 -7.09 -12.80 -8.67
C ARG A 58 -7.04 -13.77 -9.84
N VAL A 59 -7.30 -13.30 -11.07
CA VAL A 59 -7.40 -14.14 -12.27
C VAL A 59 -6.48 -13.62 -13.37
N SER A 60 -5.76 -14.49 -14.07
CA SER A 60 -4.88 -14.15 -15.19
C SER A 60 -5.09 -15.08 -16.39
N VAL A 61 -4.75 -14.59 -17.58
CA VAL A 61 -4.73 -15.37 -18.82
C VAL A 61 -3.38 -15.19 -19.50
N GLY A 62 -2.82 -16.26 -20.06
CA GLY A 62 -1.49 -16.22 -20.66
C GLY A 62 -1.23 -17.31 -21.68
N ILE A 63 -0.12 -17.17 -22.39
CA ILE A 63 0.40 -18.12 -23.36
C ILE A 63 1.80 -18.54 -22.88
N GLY A 64 2.08 -19.85 -22.92
CA GLY A 64 3.37 -20.42 -22.57
C GLY A 64 3.94 -21.24 -23.72
N VAL A 65 5.24 -21.12 -23.96
CA VAL A 65 5.98 -21.92 -24.94
C VAL A 65 7.09 -22.68 -24.22
N ASN A 66 7.20 -23.97 -24.49
CA ASN A 66 8.23 -24.84 -23.94
C ASN A 66 8.95 -25.56 -25.08
N TRP A 67 10.28 -25.50 -25.12
CA TRP A 67 11.07 -26.26 -26.07
C TRP A 67 12.42 -26.70 -25.49
N ASN A 68 12.91 -27.82 -26.02
CA ASN A 68 14.26 -28.30 -25.73
C ASN A 68 15.25 -27.52 -26.61
N SER A 69 15.94 -26.58 -26.00
CA SER A 69 16.98 -25.79 -26.63
C SER A 69 18.32 -26.55 -26.61
N PRO A 70 19.26 -26.29 -27.54
CA PRO A 70 20.64 -26.82 -27.48
C PRO A 70 21.40 -26.44 -26.18
N PHE A 71 20.83 -25.56 -25.35
CA PHE A 71 21.36 -25.17 -24.04
C PHE A 71 20.59 -25.79 -22.85
N GLY A 72 19.65 -26.70 -23.12
CA GLY A 72 18.76 -27.34 -22.13
C GLY A 72 17.29 -26.89 -22.24
N PRO A 73 16.38 -27.41 -21.40
CA PRO A 73 14.97 -27.05 -21.43
C PRO A 73 14.74 -25.55 -21.21
N PHE A 74 13.97 -24.92 -22.09
CA PHE A 74 13.69 -23.50 -22.04
C PHE A 74 12.18 -23.23 -22.05
N ARG A 75 11.75 -22.37 -21.12
CA ARG A 75 10.34 -22.05 -20.90
C ARG A 75 10.13 -20.53 -20.85
N ILE A 76 9.15 -20.06 -21.60
CA ILE A 76 8.66 -18.68 -21.57
C ILE A 76 7.17 -18.72 -21.29
N ASP A 77 6.73 -17.93 -20.30
CA ASP A 77 5.33 -17.72 -19.98
C ASP A 77 5.01 -16.21 -20.01
N VAL A 78 4.01 -15.82 -20.80
CA VAL A 78 3.49 -14.44 -20.87
C VAL A 78 2.07 -14.44 -20.38
N ALA A 79 1.78 -13.72 -19.29
CA ALA A 79 0.45 -13.70 -18.69
C ALA A 79 0.00 -12.28 -18.35
N ARG A 80 -1.27 -11.97 -18.60
CA ARG A 80 -1.92 -10.72 -18.21
C ARG A 80 -2.97 -11.02 -17.16
N ALA A 81 -2.91 -10.32 -16.03
CA ALA A 81 -3.96 -10.38 -15.02
C ALA A 81 -5.24 -9.66 -15.50
N LEU A 82 -6.37 -10.39 -15.45
CA LEU A 82 -7.72 -9.98 -15.81
C LEU A 82 -8.45 -9.30 -14.63
N LEU A 83 -8.25 -9.80 -13.41
CA LEU A 83 -8.75 -9.21 -12.17
C LEU A 83 -7.56 -8.89 -11.26
N LYS A 84 -7.49 -7.64 -10.78
CA LYS A 84 -6.38 -7.09 -10.00
C LYS A 84 -6.95 -6.29 -8.84
N GLU A 85 -6.36 -6.41 -7.66
CA GLU A 85 -6.67 -5.53 -6.52
C GLU A 85 -5.64 -4.40 -6.40
N PRO A 86 -6.02 -3.23 -5.83
CA PRO A 86 -5.06 -2.19 -5.48
C PRO A 86 -4.00 -2.77 -4.53
N GLY A 87 -2.72 -2.71 -4.93
CA GLY A 87 -1.60 -3.33 -4.20
C GLY A 87 -1.03 -4.61 -4.84
N ASP A 88 -1.63 -5.13 -5.92
CA ASP A 88 -1.11 -6.30 -6.63
C ASP A 88 0.06 -5.95 -7.58
N ASP A 89 1.21 -6.61 -7.38
CA ASP A 89 2.35 -6.57 -8.31
C ASP A 89 2.12 -7.53 -9.50
N THR A 90 1.65 -7.00 -10.62
CA THR A 90 1.37 -7.86 -11.79
C THR A 90 2.61 -8.12 -12.64
N LYS A 91 3.08 -9.36 -12.69
CA LYS A 91 4.19 -9.82 -13.54
C LYS A 91 3.67 -10.27 -14.91
N LEU A 92 4.15 -9.63 -15.98
CA LEU A 92 3.68 -9.87 -17.35
C LEU A 92 4.47 -10.95 -18.11
N PHE A 93 5.70 -11.22 -17.68
CA PHE A 93 6.65 -12.10 -18.37
C PHE A 93 7.44 -12.91 -17.34
N THR A 94 7.62 -14.21 -17.57
CA THR A 94 8.46 -15.09 -16.75
C THR A 94 9.23 -16.04 -17.66
N PHE A 95 10.52 -16.26 -17.35
CA PHE A 95 11.37 -17.19 -18.10
C PHE A 95 12.19 -18.05 -17.13
N ASN A 96 12.44 -19.31 -17.51
CA ASN A 96 13.34 -20.23 -16.80
C ASN A 96 14.27 -20.92 -17.80
N VAL A 97 15.54 -21.09 -17.43
CA VAL A 97 16.55 -21.84 -18.22
C VAL A 97 17.29 -22.81 -17.30
N GLY A 98 17.46 -24.06 -17.72
CA GLY A 98 18.26 -25.06 -17.01
C GLY A 98 19.39 -25.56 -17.90
N THR A 99 20.63 -25.53 -17.40
CA THR A 99 21.80 -26.09 -18.08
C THR A 99 22.02 -27.54 -17.66
N GLN A 100 22.28 -28.43 -18.62
CA GLN A 100 22.74 -29.79 -18.33
C GLN A 100 24.26 -29.79 -18.49
N PHE A 101 25.00 -29.90 -17.38
CA PHE A 101 26.45 -30.17 -17.39
C PHE A 101 26.69 -31.64 -17.06
#